data_AF-A0A959IBH5-F1
#
_entry.id   AF-A0A959IBH5-F1
#
_cell.length_a   1.000
_cell.length_b   1.000
_cell.length_c   1.000
_cell.angle_alpha   90.00
_cell.angle_beta   90.00
_cell.angle_gamma   90.00
#
_symmetry.space_group_name_H-M   'P 1'
#
loop_
_entity.id
_entity.type
_entity.pdbx_description
1 polymer ?
#
loop_
_entity_poly.entity_id
_entity_poly.type
_entity_poly.pdbx_seq_one_letter_code
_entity_poly.pdbx_strand_id
1 'polypeptide(L)'
;MRRLPLLALALLLGSVSGIAQIPFQNPSFEGDEPQDATVPAGWFPCKEGTTPDILPGVWGVHTEPAEGETFVGLITRMDGTWESIG
;
A
#
# COMPACT_ATOMS: atom_id res chain seq x y z
N MET A 1 10.59 -44.50 -31.34
CA MET A 1 10.51 -43.11 -31.83
C MET A 1 9.10 -42.52 -31.91
N ARG A 2 8.02 -43.32 -32.07
CA ARG A 2 6.63 -42.81 -32.20
C ARG A 2 6.01 -42.09 -30.99
N ARG A 3 6.55 -42.27 -29.77
CA ARG A 3 6.01 -41.66 -28.54
C ARG A 3 6.71 -40.36 -28.12
N LEU A 4 7.84 -40.05 -28.74
CA LEU A 4 8.60 -38.81 -28.51
C LEU A 4 7.78 -37.53 -28.77
N PRO A 5 6.99 -37.42 -29.86
CA PRO A 5 6.21 -36.19 -30.10
C PRO A 5 5.07 -36.01 -29.10
N LEU A 6 4.48 -37.10 -28.61
CA LEU A 6 3.44 -37.07 -27.56
C LEU A 6 4.00 -36.58 -26.22
N LEU A 7 5.21 -37.03 -25.88
CA LEU A 7 5.90 -36.60 -24.66
C LEU A 7 6.32 -35.11 -24.74
N ALA A 8 6.80 -34.67 -25.90
CA ALA A 8 7.14 -33.27 -26.15
C ALA A 8 5.89 -32.36 -26.06
N LEU A 9 4.76 -32.81 -26.62
CA LEU A 9 3.49 -32.08 -26.55
C LEU A 9 2.96 -31.98 -25.10
N ALA A 10 3.09 -33.05 -24.31
CA ALA A 10 2.71 -33.04 -22.90
C ALA A 10 3.57 -32.07 -22.06
N LEU A 11 4.88 -31.98 -22.35
CA LEU A 11 5.76 -31.00 -21.70
C LEU A 11 5.44 -29.54 -22.11
N LEU A 12 5.07 -29.31 -23.38
CA LEU A 12 4.67 -27.99 -23.88
C LEU A 12 3.33 -27.52 -23.29
N LEU A 13 2.39 -28.43 -23.05
CA LEU A 13 1.10 -28.12 -22.42
C LEU A 13 1.21 -27.90 -20.90
N GLY A 14 2.20 -28.52 -20.24
CA GLY A 14 2.43 -28.38 -18.79
C GLY A 14 3.24 -27.14 -18.37
N SER A 15 3.80 -26.38 -19.31
CA SER A 15 4.69 -25.24 -19.03
C SER A 15 3.99 -23.88 -19.03
N VAL A 16 2.67 -23.83 -19.20
CA VAL A 16 1.89 -22.60 -18.99
C VAL A 16 1.63 -22.43 -17.49
N SER A 17 2.68 -22.15 -16.73
CA SER A 17 2.52 -21.50 -15.42
C SER A 17 2.11 -20.06 -15.71
N GLY A 18 0.80 -19.81 -15.66
CA GLY A 18 0.27 -18.46 -15.77
C GLY A 18 0.94 -17.58 -14.73
N ILE A 19 1.51 -16.45 -15.17
CA ILE A 19 1.83 -15.34 -14.27
C ILE A 19 0.47 -14.87 -13.75
N ALA A 20 0.04 -15.40 -12.62
CA ALA A 20 -1.17 -14.94 -11.97
C ALA A 20 -0.94 -13.47 -11.61
N GLN A 21 -1.86 -12.60 -12.04
CA GLN A 21 -1.83 -11.20 -11.62
C GLN A 21 -1.92 -11.17 -10.10
N ILE A 22 -0.94 -10.56 -9.43
CA ILE A 22 -1.03 -10.29 -8.01
C ILE A 22 -2.10 -9.21 -7.85
N PRO A 23 -3.26 -9.50 -7.23
CA PRO A 23 -4.23 -8.46 -6.97
C PRO A 23 -3.63 -7.52 -5.93
N PHE A 24 -3.35 -6.28 -6.35
CA PHE A 24 -2.97 -5.21 -5.45
C PHE A 24 -4.19 -4.35 -5.22
N GLN A 25 -4.66 -4.32 -3.97
CA GLN A 25 -5.66 -3.37 -3.53
C GLN A 25 -4.92 -2.20 -2.89
N ASN A 26 -5.02 -1.02 -3.49
CA ASN A 26 -4.52 0.19 -2.86
C ASN A 26 -5.30 0.38 -1.53
N PRO A 27 -4.62 0.40 -0.37
CA PRO A 27 -5.30 0.66 0.91
C PRO A 27 -5.88 2.09 1.02
N SER A 28 -5.64 2.97 0.04
CA SER A 28 -5.95 4.42 0.09
C SER A 28 -5.16 5.11 1.21
N PHE A 29 -5.41 6.39 1.50
CA PHE A 29 -4.92 7.05 2.72
C PHE A 29 -6.05 7.42 3.68
N GLU A 30 -7.13 6.63 3.64
CA GLU A 30 -8.34 6.90 4.41
C GLU A 30 -8.26 6.46 5.87
N GLY A 31 -8.94 7.22 6.73
CA GLY A 31 -9.33 6.81 8.09
C GLY A 31 -10.84 6.82 8.27
N ASP A 32 -11.29 6.21 9.38
CA ASP A 32 -12.71 6.26 9.77
C ASP A 32 -13.15 7.70 10.10
N GLU A 33 -12.26 8.48 10.72
CA GLU A 33 -12.43 9.90 11.00
C GLU A 33 -11.07 10.62 11.04
N PRO A 34 -11.02 11.95 10.84
CA PRO A 34 -9.80 12.71 11.04
C PRO A 34 -9.31 12.62 12.49
N GLN A 35 -8.06 12.23 12.68
CA GLN A 35 -7.48 11.93 13.99
C GLN A 35 -5.97 12.16 13.99
N ASP A 36 -5.43 12.66 15.11
CA ASP A 36 -4.00 12.79 15.28
C ASP A 36 -3.33 11.45 15.62
N ALA A 37 -2.03 11.33 15.31
CA ALA A 37 -1.18 10.22 15.70
C ALA A 37 -1.76 8.81 15.39
N THR A 38 -2.45 8.67 14.25
CA THR A 38 -3.18 7.48 13.83
C THR A 38 -2.75 7.03 12.44
N VAL A 39 -2.30 5.77 12.31
CA VAL A 39 -1.90 5.18 11.04
C VAL A 39 -3.16 4.78 10.24
N PRO A 40 -3.30 5.21 8.96
CA PRO A 40 -4.41 4.81 8.11
C PRO A 40 -4.54 3.29 7.97
N ALA A 41 -5.77 2.81 7.78
CA ALA A 41 -6.04 1.38 7.70
C ALA A 41 -5.27 0.74 6.53
N GLY A 42 -4.64 -0.41 6.77
CA GLY A 42 -3.86 -1.13 5.76
C GLY A 42 -2.42 -0.63 5.57
N TRP A 43 -1.99 0.39 6.31
CA TRP A 43 -0.60 0.85 6.36
C TRP A 43 0.08 0.52 7.68
N PHE A 44 1.41 0.46 7.65
CA PHE A 44 2.22 0.21 8.84
C PHE A 44 3.35 1.23 9.00
N PRO A 45 3.69 1.61 10.24
CA PRO A 45 4.82 2.49 10.49
C PRO A 45 6.14 1.82 10.09
N CYS A 46 6.98 2.53 9.34
CA CYS A 46 8.25 2.05 8.80
C CYS A 46 9.48 2.71 9.44
N LYS A 47 9.29 3.74 10.27
CA LYS A 47 10.36 4.44 11.02
C LYS A 47 9.98 4.60 12.48
N GLU A 48 10.99 4.59 13.35
CA GLU A 48 10.81 4.88 14.78
C GLU A 48 10.16 6.25 14.97
N GLY A 49 9.19 6.33 15.89
CA GLY A 49 8.45 7.55 16.15
C GLY A 49 7.43 7.93 15.06
N THR A 50 7.07 7.03 14.13
CA THR A 50 6.01 7.29 13.15
C THR A 50 4.63 7.32 13.81
N THR A 51 4.02 8.50 13.83
CA THR A 51 2.69 8.82 14.36
C THR A 51 1.99 9.76 13.37
N PRO A 52 1.65 9.26 12.16
CA PRO A 52 1.05 10.10 11.13
C PRO A 52 -0.32 10.60 11.58
N ASP A 53 -0.82 11.66 10.93
CA ASP A 53 -2.17 12.17 11.18
C ASP A 53 -3.11 11.80 10.04
N ILE A 54 -4.38 11.58 10.36
CA ILE A 54 -5.48 11.50 9.39
C ILE A 54 -6.12 12.88 9.32
N LEU A 55 -6.00 13.52 8.17
CA LEU A 55 -6.39 14.91 7.90
C LEU A 55 -7.51 14.97 6.85
N PRO A 56 -8.28 16.06 6.76
CA PRO A 56 -8.19 17.31 7.53
C PRO A 56 -8.72 17.13 8.96
N GLY A 57 -7.91 17.48 9.96
CA GLY A 57 -8.21 17.19 11.38
C GLY A 57 -7.83 18.32 12.34
N VAL A 58 -7.48 17.95 13.58
CA VAL A 58 -7.30 18.87 14.72
C VAL A 58 -6.21 19.94 14.55
N TRP A 59 -5.35 19.81 13.55
CA TRP A 59 -4.21 20.70 13.30
C TRP A 59 -4.53 21.94 12.45
N GLY A 60 -5.80 22.18 12.14
CA GLY A 60 -6.20 23.36 11.33
C GLY A 60 -5.70 23.28 9.88
N VAL A 61 -5.48 22.07 9.38
CA VAL A 61 -5.18 21.83 7.97
C VAL A 61 -6.52 21.75 7.22
N HIS A 62 -6.73 22.66 6.28
CA HIS A 62 -8.00 22.82 5.56
C HIS A 62 -7.93 22.41 4.09
N THR A 63 -6.87 21.72 3.69
CA THR A 63 -6.73 21.19 2.33
C THR A 63 -7.78 20.11 2.10
N GLU A 64 -8.45 20.16 0.95
CA GLU A 64 -9.36 19.09 0.54
C GLU A 64 -8.57 17.86 0.06
N PRO A 65 -8.99 16.63 0.41
CA PRO A 65 -8.39 15.41 -0.14
C PRO A 65 -8.49 15.39 -1.68
N ALA A 66 -7.48 14.84 -2.34
CA ALA A 66 -7.50 14.68 -3.80
C ALA A 66 -8.47 13.58 -4.27
N GLU A 67 -8.71 12.60 -3.41
CA GLU A 67 -9.65 11.49 -3.58
C GLU A 67 -10.16 11.12 -2.18
N GLY A 68 -11.43 10.70 -2.08
CA GLY A 68 -12.04 10.28 -0.83
C GLY A 68 -12.32 11.42 0.16
N GLU A 69 -12.25 11.12 1.45
CA GLU A 69 -12.68 12.02 2.53
C GLU A 69 -11.52 12.48 3.42
N THR A 70 -10.42 11.73 3.45
CA THR A 70 -9.26 12.01 4.28
C THR A 70 -7.93 11.80 3.54
N PHE A 71 -6.84 12.32 4.09
CA PHE A 71 -5.49 12.17 3.59
C PHE A 71 -4.49 12.07 4.74
N VAL A 72 -3.29 11.57 4.47
CA VAL A 72 -2.26 11.38 5.50
C VAL A 72 -1.35 12.61 5.64
N GLY A 73 -1.09 13.01 6.89
CA GLY A 73 -0.03 13.94 7.27
C GLY A 73 1.19 13.19 7.81
N LEU A 74 2.38 13.50 7.30
CA LEU A 74 3.66 12.95 7.77
C LEU A 74 4.55 14.05 8.32
N ILE A 75 5.09 13.85 9.51
CA ILE A 75 5.87 14.86 10.24
C ILE A 75 7.37 14.69 9.98
N THR A 76 8.06 15.81 9.77
CA THR A 76 9.53 15.91 9.81
C THR A 76 9.99 16.58 11.10
N ARG A 77 11.12 16.16 11.66
CA ARG A 77 11.61 16.61 12.97
C ARG A 77 12.94 17.36 12.87
N MET A 78 13.26 18.16 13.89
CA MET A 78 14.49 18.97 13.93
C MET A 78 15.79 18.15 14.00
N ASP A 79 15.71 16.91 14.46
CA ASP A 79 16.83 15.96 14.49
C ASP A 79 17.11 15.31 13.13
N GLY A 80 16.38 15.72 12.08
CA GLY A 80 16.53 15.20 10.72
C GLY A 80 15.80 13.88 10.48
N THR A 81 15.02 13.39 11.43
CA THR A 81 14.15 12.21 11.25
C THR A 81 12.80 12.59 10.63
N TRP A 82 12.09 11.60 10.10
CA TRP A 82 10.80 11.76 9.43
C TRP A 82 9.92 10.53 9.66
N GLU A 83 8.62 10.72 9.46
CA GLU A 83 7.64 9.63 9.47
C GLU A 83 7.54 8.93 8.13
N SER A 84 7.30 7.62 8.16
CA SER A 84 7.19 6.80 6.95
C SER A 84 6.21 5.67 7.19
N ILE A 85 5.36 5.39 6.21
CA ILE A 85 4.43 4.26 6.21
C ILE A 85 4.63 3.37 4.97
N GLY A 86 4.25 2.09 5.05
CA GLY A 86 4.38 1.11 3.97
C GLY A 86 3.72 -0.23 4.27
#